data_AF-A0A353R9T7-F1
#
_entry.id   AF-A0A353R9T7-F1
#
_cell.length_a   1.000
_cell.length_b   1.000
_cell.length_c   1.000
_cell.angle_alpha   90.00
_cell.angle_beta   90.00
_cell.angle_gamma   90.00
#
_symmetry.space_group_name_H-M   'P 1'
#
loop_
_entity.id
_entity.type
_entity.pdbx_description
1 polymer ?
#
loop_
_entity_poly.entity_id
_entity_poly.type
_entity_poly.pdbx_seq_one_letter_code
_entity_poly.pdbx_strand_id
1 'polypeptide(L)'
;ALVEFLDHYQTTSLISTHYGDLGRSCRKLRVSGFDSKQVKGRLDPLMMNEHMNYSLIEEKGDSVPMEALHIAHLLGVDESFIRSAQKYVKKQRNERIKIRT
;
A
#
# COMPACT_ATOMS: atom_id res chain seq x y z
N ALA A 1 20.97 0.47 3.88
CA ALA A 1 21.92 -0.01 2.86
C ALA A 1 21.72 0.68 1.51
N LEU A 2 20.90 0.20 0.56
CA LEU A 2 20.85 0.79 -0.79
C LEU A 2 20.42 2.26 -0.81
N VAL A 3 19.28 2.59 -0.18
CA VAL A 3 18.77 3.98 -0.12
C VAL A 3 19.81 4.93 0.49
N GLU A 4 20.49 4.46 1.53
CA GLU A 4 21.55 5.20 2.23
C GLU A 4 22.81 5.37 1.38
N PHE A 5 23.19 4.38 0.59
CA PHE A 5 24.30 4.49 -0.36
C PHE A 5 23.99 5.56 -1.43
N LEU A 6 22.79 5.51 -2.02
CA LEU A 6 22.38 6.48 -3.04
C LEU A 6 22.31 7.91 -2.50
N ASP A 7 21.82 8.06 -1.26
CA ASP A 7 21.79 9.33 -0.53
C ASP A 7 23.21 9.84 -0.25
N HIS A 8 24.13 8.98 0.20
CA HIS A 8 25.52 9.35 0.46
C HIS A 8 26.22 9.94 -0.77
N TYR A 9 25.98 9.37 -1.96
CA TYR A 9 26.54 9.86 -3.23
C TYR A 9 25.67 10.91 -3.92
N GLN A 10 24.62 11.43 -3.26
CA GLN A 10 23.72 12.47 -3.79
C GLN A 10 23.17 12.12 -5.18
N THR A 11 22.83 10.85 -5.40
CA THR A 11 22.39 10.35 -6.70
C THR A 11 20.88 10.54 -6.88
N THR A 12 20.48 11.23 -7.95
CA THR A 12 19.07 11.29 -8.36
C THR A 12 18.57 9.90 -8.73
N SER A 13 17.65 9.37 -7.94
CA SER A 13 17.20 7.97 -8.03
C SER A 13 15.68 7.87 -7.96
N LEU A 14 15.09 6.93 -8.71
CA LEU A 14 13.70 6.50 -8.57
C LEU A 14 13.67 5.07 -8.03
N ILE A 15 12.99 4.87 -6.90
CA ILE A 15 12.91 3.56 -6.23
C ILE A 15 11.44 3.16 -6.16
N SER A 16 11.08 2.05 -6.80
CA SER A 16 9.81 1.36 -6.56
C SER A 16 10.01 0.33 -5.45
N THR A 17 9.10 0.29 -4.48
CA THR A 17 9.21 -0.61 -3.33
C THR A 17 7.85 -0.89 -2.72
N HIS A 18 7.70 -2.07 -2.12
CA HIS A 18 6.55 -2.41 -1.27
C HIS A 18 6.78 -2.01 0.20
N TYR A 19 7.96 -1.49 0.54
CA TYR A 19 8.27 -0.99 1.88
C TYR A 19 7.79 0.46 2.04
N GLY A 20 6.86 0.70 2.97
CA GLY A 20 6.24 2.03 3.13
C GLY A 20 7.13 3.11 3.76
N ASP A 21 8.09 2.74 4.61
CA ASP A 21 9.03 3.71 5.18
C ASP A 21 10.48 3.29 4.94
N LEU A 22 11.24 4.19 4.34
CA LEU A 22 12.67 4.04 4.06
C LEU A 22 13.54 4.85 5.04
N GLY A 23 12.93 5.55 6.02
CA GLY A 23 13.65 6.22 7.11
C GLY A 23 14.49 7.43 6.69
N ARG A 24 14.19 8.03 5.53
CA ARG A 24 14.89 9.21 4.98
C ARG A 24 13.88 10.23 4.47
N SER A 25 14.27 11.50 4.40
CA SER A 25 13.48 12.56 3.76
C SER A 25 13.56 12.41 2.25
N CYS A 26 12.60 11.70 1.66
CA CYS A 26 12.45 11.59 0.22
C CYS A 26 11.03 11.99 -0.20
N ARG A 27 10.87 12.37 -1.47
CA ARG A 27 9.54 12.58 -2.05
C ARG A 27 8.89 11.22 -2.25
N LYS A 28 7.90 10.90 -1.42
CA LYS A 28 7.17 9.64 -1.47
C LYS A 28 5.95 9.76 -2.38
N LEU A 29 5.89 8.89 -3.39
CA LEU A 29 4.77 8.79 -4.31
C LEU A 29 4.14 7.40 -4.16
N ARG A 30 2.82 7.35 -4.21
CA ARG A 30 2.07 6.10 -4.32
C ARG A 30 1.12 6.15 -5.50
N VAL A 31 0.73 4.98 -5.98
CA VAL A 31 -0.39 4.85 -6.91
C VAL A 31 -1.67 5.23 -6.18
N SER A 32 -2.54 6.00 -6.84
CA SER A 32 -3.85 6.43 -6.31
C SER A 32 -4.65 5.24 -5.78
N GLY A 33 -4.61 4.13 -6.53
CA GLY A 33 -5.00 2.80 -6.06
C GLY A 33 -6.17 2.25 -6.85
N PHE A 34 -6.91 1.35 -6.21
CA PHE A 34 -8.01 0.62 -6.81
C PHE A 34 -9.34 1.35 -6.66
N ASP A 35 -10.04 1.59 -7.78
CA ASP A 35 -11.37 2.19 -7.77
C ASP A 35 -12.46 1.12 -7.65
N SER A 36 -12.74 0.74 -6.40
CA SER A 36 -13.75 -0.28 -6.10
C SER A 36 -15.18 0.13 -6.47
N LYS A 37 -15.46 1.42 -6.71
CA LYS A 37 -16.81 1.87 -7.06
C LYS A 37 -17.26 1.37 -8.43
N GLN A 38 -16.30 0.97 -9.27
CA GLN A 38 -16.57 0.49 -10.62
C GLN A 38 -16.79 -1.03 -10.69
N VAL A 39 -16.54 -1.76 -9.61
CA VAL A 39 -16.66 -3.23 -9.59
C VAL A 39 -18.00 -3.65 -8.99
N LYS A 40 -18.83 -4.33 -9.78
CA LYS A 40 -20.07 -4.97 -9.31
C LYS A 40 -19.83 -6.47 -9.15
N GLY A 41 -19.79 -6.96 -7.91
CA GLY A 41 -19.62 -8.39 -7.62
C GLY A 41 -18.17 -8.84 -7.60
N ARG A 42 -17.93 -10.11 -7.98
CA ARG A 42 -16.59 -10.71 -7.98
C ARG A 42 -15.74 -10.12 -9.11
N LEU A 43 -14.55 -9.66 -8.77
CA LEU A 43 -13.55 -9.18 -9.73
C LEU A 43 -12.91 -10.37 -10.44
N ASP A 44 -12.91 -10.34 -11.77
CA ASP A 44 -12.02 -11.19 -12.56
C ASP A 44 -10.59 -10.66 -12.44
N PRO A 45 -9.60 -11.46 -11.98
CA PRO A 45 -8.21 -11.05 -11.91
C PRO A 45 -7.66 -10.46 -13.22
N LEU A 46 -8.14 -10.92 -14.38
CA LEU A 46 -7.72 -10.43 -15.69
C LEU A 46 -8.16 -8.98 -15.96
N MET A 47 -9.25 -8.55 -15.31
CA MET A 47 -9.83 -7.22 -15.45
C MET A 47 -9.33 -6.23 -14.40
N MET A 48 -8.47 -6.66 -13.47
CA MET A 48 -7.98 -5.83 -12.36
C MET A 48 -7.31 -4.53 -12.85
N ASN A 49 -6.62 -4.57 -13.98
CA ASN A 49 -5.93 -3.41 -14.55
C ASN A 49 -6.91 -2.29 -14.97
N GLU A 50 -8.14 -2.63 -15.34
CA GLU A 50 -9.15 -1.65 -15.77
C GLU A 50 -9.72 -0.84 -14.61
N HIS A 51 -9.59 -1.38 -13.39
CA HIS A 51 -10.09 -0.75 -12.16
C HIS A 51 -8.97 -0.10 -11.34
N MET A 52 -7.74 -0.07 -11.87
CA MET A 52 -6.61 0.58 -11.22
C MET A 52 -6.40 2.01 -11.74
N ASN A 53 -6.43 2.97 -10.82
CA ASN A 53 -6.00 4.33 -11.09
C ASN A 53 -4.48 4.44 -10.86
N TYR A 54 -3.71 4.36 -11.95
CA TYR A 54 -2.25 4.43 -11.96
C TYR A 54 -1.67 5.84 -11.76
N SER A 55 -2.49 6.84 -11.48
CA SER A 55 -2.00 8.20 -11.21
C SER A 55 -1.13 8.20 -9.95
N LEU A 56 0.02 8.87 -10.02
CA LEU A 56 0.90 9.03 -8.86
C LEU A 56 0.43 10.21 -8.01
N ILE A 57 0.26 9.96 -6.71
CA ILE A 57 -0.08 10.97 -5.72
C ILE A 57 0.97 10.98 -4.62
N GLU A 58 1.18 12.16 -4.05
CA GLU A 58 2.14 12.33 -2.96
C GLU A 58 1.59 11.73 -1.67
N GLU A 59 2.39 10.89 -1.02
CA GLU A 59 2.00 10.20 0.21
C GLU A 59 2.30 11.11 1.41
N LYS A 60 1.26 11.71 1.98
CA LYS A 60 1.37 12.73 3.06
C LYS A 60 1.14 12.19 4.48
N GLY A 61 0.98 10.88 4.67
CA GLY A 61 0.71 10.35 6.01
C GLY A 61 0.87 8.84 6.17
N ASP A 62 0.76 8.39 7.43
CA ASP A 62 0.96 7.00 7.88
C ASP A 62 -0.24 6.07 7.59
N SER A 63 -1.14 6.44 6.68
CA SER A 63 -2.29 5.61 6.37
C SER A 63 -1.83 4.36 5.62
N VAL A 64 -1.76 3.23 6.32
CA VAL A 64 -1.52 1.93 5.67
C VAL A 64 -2.71 1.64 4.74
N PRO A 65 -2.48 1.57 3.42
CA PRO A 65 -3.54 1.26 2.47
C PRO A 65 -4.13 -0.12 2.76
N MET A 66 -5.45 -0.20 2.89
CA MET A 66 -6.20 -1.46 3.09
C MET A 66 -6.57 -2.12 1.74
N GLU A 67 -6.11 -1.54 0.63
CA GLU A 67 -6.39 -1.93 -0.74
C GLU A 67 -6.10 -3.42 -0.98
N ALA A 68 -5.02 -3.97 -0.43
CA ALA A 68 -4.70 -5.39 -0.58
C ALA A 68 -5.79 -6.33 -0.02
N LEU A 69 -6.37 -5.98 1.14
CA LEU A 69 -7.46 -6.75 1.74
C LEU A 69 -8.77 -6.55 0.98
N HIS A 70 -9.00 -5.36 0.42
CA HIS A 70 -10.16 -5.08 -0.42
C HIS A 70 -10.10 -5.85 -1.74
N ILE A 71 -8.94 -5.87 -2.41
CA ILE A 71 -8.71 -6.65 -3.63
C ILE A 71 -8.89 -8.14 -3.34
N ALA A 72 -8.35 -8.65 -2.22
CA ALA A 72 -8.55 -10.04 -1.82
C ALA A 72 -10.04 -10.39 -1.65
N HIS A 73 -10.83 -9.50 -1.03
CA HIS A 73 -12.28 -9.65 -0.95
C HIS A 73 -12.92 -9.77 -2.34
N LEU A 74 -12.61 -8.84 -3.25
CA LEU A 74 -13.19 -8.82 -4.59
C LEU A 74 -12.80 -10.03 -5.45
N LEU A 75 -11.60 -10.58 -5.25
CA LEU A 75 -11.14 -11.81 -5.91
C LEU A 75 -11.86 -13.08 -5.40
N GLY A 76 -12.63 -12.96 -4.31
CA GLY A 76 -13.38 -14.05 -3.70
C GLY A 76 -12.60 -14.84 -2.66
N VAL A 77 -11.59 -14.22 -2.02
CA VAL A 77 -10.96 -14.83 -0.84
C VAL A 77 -11.99 -14.93 0.28
N ASP A 78 -11.91 -16.00 1.07
CA ASP A 78 -12.86 -16.27 2.15
C ASP A 78 -12.95 -15.10 3.15
N GLU A 79 -14.19 -14.75 3.48
CA GLU A 79 -14.55 -13.65 4.36
C GLU A 79 -14.05 -13.82 5.79
N SER A 80 -14.06 -15.06 6.31
CA SER A 80 -13.54 -15.33 7.65
C SER A 80 -12.02 -15.15 7.70
N PHE A 81 -11.32 -15.53 6.63
CA PHE A 81 -9.89 -15.30 6.48
C PHE A 81 -9.56 -13.80 6.40
N ILE A 82 -10.26 -13.03 5.57
CA ILE A 82 -10.06 -11.58 5.45
C ILE A 82 -10.30 -10.89 6.80
N ARG A 83 -11.38 -11.26 7.52
CA ARG A 83 -11.65 -10.75 8.88
C ARG A 83 -10.53 -11.08 9.86
N SER A 84 -9.91 -12.26 9.75
CA SER A 84 -8.75 -12.63 10.56
C SER A 84 -7.55 -11.75 10.23
N ALA A 85 -7.22 -11.61 8.93
CA ALA A 85 -6.10 -10.79 8.46
C ALA A 85 -6.22 -9.31 8.88
N GLN A 86 -7.42 -8.74 8.83
CA GLN A 86 -7.70 -7.36 9.29
C GLN A 86 -7.29 -7.13 10.76
N LYS A 87 -7.40 -8.14 11.64
CA LYS A 87 -6.99 -8.02 13.05
C LYS A 87 -5.48 -7.83 13.18
N TYR A 88 -4.69 -8.53 12.37
CA TYR A 88 -3.23 -8.42 12.37
C TYR A 88 -2.76 -7.06 11.84
N VAL A 89 -3.39 -6.55 10.76
CA VAL A 89 -3.07 -5.21 10.22
C VAL A 89 -3.39 -4.12 11.24
N LYS A 90 -4.54 -4.19 11.91
CA LYS A 90 -4.91 -3.25 12.99
C LYS A 90 -3.93 -3.31 14.17
N LYS A 91 -3.48 -4.52 14.56
CA LYS A 91 -2.49 -4.71 15.63
C LYS A 91 -1.15 -4.05 15.27
N GLN A 92 -0.61 -4.33 14.08
CA GLN A 92 0.64 -3.71 13.60
C GLN A 92 0.53 -2.18 13.54
N ARG A 93 -0.63 -1.64 13.12
CA ARG A 93 -0.88 -0.20 13.12
C ARG A 93 -0.79 0.39 14.53
N ASN A 94 -1.44 -0.24 15.51
CA ASN A 94 -1.43 0.24 16.89
C ASN A 94 -0.04 0.16 17.54
N GLU A 95 0.76 -0.85 17.19
CA GLU A 95 2.15 -0.98 17.63
C GLU A 95 3.03 0.14 17.06
N ARG A 96 2.87 0.49 15.77
CA ARG A 96 3.61 1.59 15.14
C ARG A 96 3.30 2.97 15.74
N ILE A 97 2.03 3.22 16.13
CA ILE A 97 1.63 4.48 16.78
C ILE A 97 2.28 4.61 18.16
N LYS A 98 2.31 3.52 18.95
CA LYS A 98 2.91 3.51 20.29
C LYS A 98 4.42 3.75 20.32
N ILE A 99 5.15 3.37 19.26
CA ILE A 99 6.60 3.59 19.18
C ILE A 99 6.95 5.06 18.87
N ARG A 100 6.00 5.83 18.33
CA ARG A 100 6.17 7.24 17.93
C ARG A 100 5.62 8.24 18.95
N THR A 101 5.03 7.78 20.07
CA THR A 101 4.50 8.63 21.17
C THR A 101 5.36 8.45 22.41
#